data_AF-M9LWF8-F1
#
_entry.id   AF-M9LWF8-F1
#
_cell.length_a   1.000
_cell.length_b   1.000
_cell.length_c   1.000
_cell.angle_alpha   90.00
_cell.angle_beta   90.00
_cell.angle_gamma   90.00
#
_symmetry.space_group_name_H-M   'P 1'
#
loop_
_entity.id
_entity.type
_entity.pdbx_description
1 polymer ?
#
loop_
_entity_poly.entity_id
_entity_poly.type
_entity_poly.pdbx_seq_one_letter_code
_entity_poly.pdbx_strand_id
1 'polypeptide(L)'
;MKLLTSVMLVATVFAGLASAGNGWQAQSPPNFTVQALCSNTDTMRVCFTTNIDNLTPGSGSQFSGFIADDKKSFVLVANQDASSSLVIGNYKINVNWGASGNNDKNCAAVDVEDQNGNEITNYLTCSSAKWYDLKA
;
A
#
# COMPACT_ATOMS: atom_id res chain seq x y z
N MET A 1 -21.80 48.53 -0.18
CA MET A 1 -21.08 48.25 -1.45
C MET A 1 -19.93 47.31 -1.16
N LYS A 2 -19.89 46.19 -1.89
CA LYS A 2 -18.72 45.40 -2.33
C LYS A 2 -17.85 44.66 -1.29
N LEU A 3 -18.10 43.35 -1.25
CA LEU A 3 -17.15 42.24 -1.07
C LEU A 3 -15.74 42.54 -1.59
N LEU A 4 -14.72 42.03 -0.91
CA LEU A 4 -13.56 41.39 -1.55
C LEU A 4 -12.95 40.31 -0.65
N THR A 5 -13.16 39.08 -1.09
CA THR A 5 -12.49 37.83 -0.78
C THR A 5 -10.97 37.92 -1.04
N SER A 6 -10.14 37.27 -0.23
CA SER A 6 -8.78 36.79 -0.59
C SER A 6 -8.30 35.84 0.53
N VAL A 7 -8.47 34.52 0.38
CA VAL A 7 -7.62 33.56 -0.35
C VAL A 7 -6.34 33.20 0.44
N MET A 8 -6.38 31.95 0.94
CA MET A 8 -5.31 30.97 1.09
C MET A 8 -3.88 31.43 1.42
N LEU A 9 -3.40 30.96 2.57
CA LEU A 9 -2.11 30.30 2.64
C LEU A 9 -2.35 28.83 3.02
N VAL A 10 -2.65 28.01 2.02
CA VAL A 10 -2.34 26.58 2.10
C VAL A 10 -0.83 26.51 2.00
N ALA A 11 -0.16 26.51 3.15
CA ALA A 11 1.27 26.26 3.22
C ALA A 11 1.50 24.82 2.73
N THR A 12 1.94 24.75 1.49
CA THR A 12 2.63 23.64 0.84
C THR A 12 3.75 23.12 1.74
N VAL A 13 3.50 22.04 2.48
CA VAL A 13 4.57 21.22 3.10
C VAL A 13 4.74 19.96 2.23
N PHE A 14 5.13 20.16 0.98
CA PHE A 14 5.41 19.08 0.00
C PHE A 14 6.88 18.64 0.07
N ALA A 15 7.36 18.20 1.24
CA ALA A 15 8.76 17.80 1.39
C ALA A 15 9.01 16.66 2.42
N GLY A 16 8.04 15.77 2.68
CA GLY A 16 8.25 14.72 3.70
C GLY A 16 7.60 13.35 3.48
N LEU A 17 6.73 13.16 2.49
CA LEU A 17 5.94 11.92 2.39
C LEU A 17 6.51 10.84 1.47
N ALA A 18 7.65 11.07 0.82
CA ALA A 18 8.33 10.06 0.00
C ALA A 18 9.73 9.66 0.52
N SER A 19 10.10 10.13 1.73
CA SER A 19 11.38 9.77 2.34
C SER A 19 11.19 8.70 3.42
N ALA A 20 11.51 7.46 3.06
CA ALA A 20 12.03 6.42 3.97
C ALA A 20 11.27 6.17 5.29
N GLY A 21 9.94 6.04 5.24
CA GLY A 21 9.18 5.59 6.40
C GLY A 21 8.94 4.09 6.37
N ASN A 22 9.59 3.33 7.25
CA ASN A 22 9.15 1.96 7.57
C ASN A 22 7.77 2.06 8.26
N GLY A 23 6.68 1.99 7.50
CA GLY A 23 5.34 2.06 8.08
C GLY A 23 4.26 2.66 7.19
N TRP A 24 3.08 2.81 7.80
CA TRP A 24 1.89 3.35 7.14
C TRP A 24 1.97 4.84 6.92
N GLN A 25 1.60 5.26 5.72
CA GLN A 25 1.49 6.65 5.33
C GLN A 25 0.06 7.16 5.57
N ALA A 26 -0.05 8.43 5.97
CA ALA A 26 -1.35 9.09 6.13
C ALA A 26 -2.05 9.24 4.77
N GLN A 27 -3.35 8.96 4.73
CA GLN A 27 -4.14 9.17 3.53
C GLN A 27 -4.30 10.66 3.23
N SER A 28 -4.24 11.02 1.94
CA SER A 28 -4.49 12.37 1.45
C SER A 28 -5.44 12.31 0.25
N PRO A 29 -6.76 12.38 0.49
CA PRO A 29 -7.75 12.41 -0.59
C PRO A 29 -7.54 13.60 -1.56
N PRO A 30 -7.93 13.45 -2.83
CA PRO A 30 -8.57 12.26 -3.40
C PRO A 30 -7.57 11.18 -3.86
N ASN A 31 -6.31 11.55 -4.11
CA ASN A 31 -5.40 10.72 -4.92
C ASN A 31 -4.55 9.72 -4.12
N PHE A 32 -4.26 10.01 -2.85
CA PHE A 32 -3.43 9.15 -2.00
C PHE A 32 -4.30 8.44 -0.94
N THR A 33 -5.20 7.60 -1.44
CA THR A 33 -6.07 6.75 -0.63
C THR A 33 -5.95 5.32 -1.10
N VAL A 34 -6.26 4.35 -0.23
CA VAL A 34 -6.28 2.92 -0.61
C VAL A 34 -7.14 2.71 -1.86
N GLN A 35 -8.33 3.30 -1.90
CA GLN A 35 -9.24 3.17 -3.03
C GLN A 35 -8.65 3.75 -4.32
N ALA A 36 -8.14 4.99 -4.28
CA ALA A 36 -7.59 5.65 -5.46
C ALA A 36 -6.37 4.91 -6.01
N LEU A 37 -5.47 4.47 -5.12
CA LEU A 37 -4.30 3.68 -5.50
C LEU A 37 -4.74 2.36 -6.11
N CYS A 38 -5.63 1.60 -5.45
CA CYS A 38 -6.11 0.32 -5.95
C CYS A 38 -6.87 0.40 -7.27
N SER A 39 -7.49 1.54 -7.60
CA SER A 39 -8.11 1.79 -8.90
C SER A 39 -7.14 2.31 -9.98
N ASN A 40 -5.95 2.77 -9.63
CA ASN A 40 -4.98 3.35 -10.56
C ASN A 40 -4.09 2.29 -11.23
N THR A 41 -4.25 2.07 -12.52
CA THR A 41 -3.50 1.06 -13.29
C THR A 41 -2.03 1.38 -13.55
N ASP A 42 -1.63 2.65 -13.43
CA ASP A 42 -0.26 3.10 -13.67
C ASP A 42 0.63 2.98 -12.43
N THR A 43 0.04 2.61 -11.28
CA THR A 43 0.76 2.45 -10.02
C THR A 43 1.06 0.99 -9.73
N MET A 44 2.34 0.69 -9.48
CA MET A 44 2.78 -0.61 -8.99
C MET A 44 2.41 -0.77 -7.51
N ARG A 45 1.49 -1.70 -7.24
CA ARG A 45 0.77 -1.80 -5.96
C ARG A 45 0.27 -3.20 -5.67
N VAL A 46 -0.04 -3.44 -4.40
CA VAL A 46 -0.74 -4.65 -3.94
C VAL A 46 -1.84 -4.25 -2.97
N CYS A 47 -3.06 -4.74 -3.21
CA CYS A 47 -4.26 -4.30 -2.52
C CYS A 47 -4.83 -5.42 -1.65
N PHE A 48 -5.13 -5.10 -0.40
CA PHE A 48 -5.63 -6.05 0.59
C PHE A 48 -6.89 -5.55 1.26
N THR A 49 -7.82 -6.48 1.46
CA THR A 49 -8.91 -6.34 2.44
C THR A 49 -8.62 -7.26 3.62
N THR A 50 -9.16 -6.95 4.80
CA THR A 50 -8.90 -7.75 5.99
C THR A 50 -9.92 -7.51 7.10
N ASN A 51 -10.10 -8.52 7.95
CA ASN A 51 -10.81 -8.41 9.22
C ASN A 51 -9.86 -8.40 10.44
N ILE A 52 -8.54 -8.34 10.24
CA ILE A 52 -7.57 -8.18 11.33
C ILE A 52 -7.79 -6.82 11.99
N ASP A 53 -8.06 -6.83 13.30
CA ASP A 53 -8.43 -5.61 14.02
C ASP A 53 -7.24 -4.66 14.28
N ASN A 54 -6.02 -5.20 14.33
CA ASN A 54 -4.82 -4.42 14.54
C ASN A 54 -3.83 -4.55 13.36
N LEU A 55 -3.80 -3.52 12.52
CA LEU A 55 -2.88 -3.43 11.38
C LEU A 55 -1.54 -2.77 11.73
N THR A 56 -1.05 -2.95 12.95
CA THR A 56 0.26 -2.43 13.35
C THR A 56 1.38 -3.28 12.74
N PRO A 57 2.35 -2.69 12.01
CA PRO A 57 3.47 -3.44 11.47
C PRO A 57 4.35 -4.04 12.58
N GLY A 58 4.70 -5.30 12.43
CA GLY A 58 5.62 -6.02 13.29
C GLY A 58 7.09 -5.70 13.00
N SER A 59 7.97 -6.21 13.86
CA SER A 59 9.42 -6.10 13.69
C SER A 59 9.87 -6.68 12.35
N GLY A 60 10.85 -6.03 11.71
CA GLY A 60 11.39 -6.45 10.42
C GLY A 60 10.56 -6.00 9.21
N SER A 61 9.45 -5.30 9.42
CA SER A 61 8.68 -4.71 8.32
C SER A 61 9.48 -3.60 7.62
N GLN A 62 9.58 -3.69 6.30
CA GLN A 62 10.23 -2.77 5.39
C GLN A 62 9.32 -2.57 4.17
N PHE A 63 8.47 -1.55 4.22
CA PHE A 63 7.45 -1.33 3.20
C PHE A 63 7.06 0.15 3.12
N SER A 64 6.37 0.50 2.05
CA SER A 64 5.57 1.73 1.97
C SER A 64 4.14 1.36 1.60
N GLY A 65 3.18 2.03 2.25
CA GLY A 65 1.78 1.70 2.06
C GLY A 65 0.83 2.61 2.81
N PHE A 66 -0.46 2.47 2.54
CA PHE A 66 -1.53 3.23 3.17
C PHE A 66 -2.55 2.27 3.79
N ILE A 67 -3.14 2.63 4.93
CA ILE A 67 -4.33 1.98 5.49
C ILE A 67 -5.53 2.91 5.27
N ALA A 68 -6.70 2.36 5.00
CA ALA A 68 -7.96 3.08 5.02
C ALA A 68 -8.42 3.43 6.44
N ASP A 69 -9.17 4.52 6.59
CA ASP A 69 -9.63 4.99 7.91
C ASP A 69 -10.45 3.93 8.66
N ASP A 70 -11.18 3.06 7.94
CA ASP A 70 -11.94 1.95 8.50
C ASP A 70 -11.07 0.78 9.01
N LYS A 71 -9.77 0.80 8.68
CA LYS A 71 -8.78 -0.26 8.94
C LYS A 71 -9.20 -1.64 8.42
N LYS A 72 -10.05 -1.68 7.40
CA LYS A 72 -10.49 -2.92 6.73
C LYS A 72 -9.82 -3.12 5.38
N SER A 73 -9.07 -2.14 4.90
CA SER A 73 -8.26 -2.25 3.70
C SER A 73 -6.94 -1.52 3.81
N PHE A 74 -5.95 -2.02 3.09
CA PHE A 74 -4.65 -1.39 2.97
C PHE A 74 -4.03 -1.68 1.61
N VAL A 75 -3.06 -0.85 1.23
CA VAL A 75 -2.32 -0.99 -0.03
C VAL A 75 -0.83 -0.88 0.27
N LEU A 76 -0.06 -1.80 -0.30
CA LEU A 76 1.39 -1.67 -0.40
C LEU A 76 1.72 -1.04 -1.75
N VAL A 77 2.65 -0.09 -1.77
CA VAL A 77 3.13 0.54 -2.99
C VAL A 77 4.64 0.34 -3.11
N ALA A 78 5.10 0.28 -4.34
CA ALA A 78 6.54 0.23 -4.59
C ALA A 78 7.23 1.46 -4.01
N ASN A 79 8.33 1.22 -3.30
CA ASN A 79 9.24 2.26 -2.82
C ASN A 79 10.53 2.21 -3.66
N GLN A 80 11.64 2.76 -3.14
CA GLN A 80 12.93 2.70 -3.85
C GLN A 80 13.52 1.28 -3.91
N ASP A 81 13.04 0.36 -3.07
CA ASP A 81 13.55 -0.99 -3.00
C ASP A 81 12.88 -1.90 -4.03
N ALA A 82 13.61 -2.91 -4.50
CA ALA A 82 13.06 -3.91 -5.42
C ALA A 82 12.03 -4.84 -4.77
N SER A 83 11.94 -4.82 -3.44
CA SER A 83 11.05 -5.67 -2.65
C SER A 83 10.55 -4.97 -1.40
N SER A 84 9.34 -5.31 -0.95
CA SER A 84 8.78 -4.93 0.35
C SER A 84 8.50 -6.16 1.22
N SER A 85 8.61 -6.01 2.53
CA SER A 85 8.16 -7.00 3.52
C SER A 85 7.30 -6.34 4.59
N LEU A 86 6.15 -6.92 4.89
CA LEU A 86 5.24 -6.47 5.95
C LEU A 86 4.90 -7.65 6.86
N VAL A 87 5.23 -7.52 8.14
CA VAL A 87 4.75 -8.44 9.18
C VAL A 87 3.52 -7.81 9.82
N ILE A 88 2.39 -8.51 9.83
CA ILE A 88 1.11 -7.99 10.34
C ILE A 88 0.23 -9.12 10.86
N GLY A 89 -0.24 -9.01 12.11
CA GLY A 89 -0.92 -10.13 12.77
C GLY A 89 -0.06 -11.39 12.73
N ASN A 90 -0.63 -12.49 12.23
CA ASN A 90 0.06 -13.79 12.06
C ASN A 90 0.69 -13.97 10.65
N TYR A 91 0.79 -12.89 9.88
CA TYR A 91 1.20 -12.93 8.48
C TYR A 91 2.53 -12.24 8.25
N LYS A 92 3.25 -12.77 7.26
CA LYS A 92 4.36 -12.10 6.60
C LYS A 92 4.02 -11.98 5.12
N ILE A 93 4.01 -10.76 4.62
CA ILE A 93 3.70 -10.43 3.23
C ILE A 93 4.99 -9.96 2.58
N ASN A 94 5.47 -10.69 1.59
CA ASN A 94 6.62 -10.31 0.79
C ASN A 94 6.14 -9.91 -0.60
N VAL A 95 6.66 -8.80 -1.11
CA VAL A 95 6.32 -8.29 -2.43
C VAL A 95 7.60 -8.09 -3.21
N ASN A 96 7.68 -8.67 -4.41
CA ASN A 96 8.72 -8.39 -5.39
C ASN A 96 8.13 -7.51 -6.49
N TRP A 97 8.67 -6.29 -6.60
CA TRP A 97 8.23 -5.26 -7.54
C TRP A 97 8.85 -5.41 -8.94
N GLY A 98 9.83 -6.30 -9.12
CA GLY A 98 10.48 -6.56 -10.40
C GLY A 98 9.83 -7.68 -11.22
N ALA A 99 8.61 -8.09 -10.90
CA ALA A 99 7.95 -9.19 -11.57
C ALA A 99 7.47 -8.77 -12.98
N SER A 100 7.69 -9.62 -13.99
CA SER A 100 7.18 -9.40 -15.34
C SER A 100 6.00 -10.34 -15.62
N GLY A 101 4.80 -9.78 -15.78
CA GLY A 101 3.65 -10.50 -16.34
C GLY A 101 3.62 -10.36 -17.86
N ASN A 102 3.12 -11.38 -18.56
CA ASN A 102 3.01 -11.48 -20.03
C ASN A 102 2.55 -10.18 -20.74
N ASN A 103 3.47 -9.25 -21.00
CA ASN A 103 3.26 -7.93 -21.61
C ASN A 103 2.58 -6.85 -20.75
N ASP A 104 2.32 -7.11 -19.47
CA ASP A 104 1.78 -6.11 -18.55
C ASP A 104 2.89 -5.27 -17.92
N LYS A 105 2.67 -3.96 -17.82
CA LYS A 105 3.54 -3.05 -17.08
C LYS A 105 3.14 -3.07 -15.61
N ASN A 106 4.09 -2.85 -14.71
CA ASN A 106 3.86 -2.68 -13.26
C ASN A 106 3.28 -3.91 -12.53
N CYS A 107 3.84 -5.10 -12.79
CA CYS A 107 3.46 -6.28 -12.02
C CYS A 107 4.26 -6.42 -10.72
N ALA A 108 3.60 -6.96 -9.70
CA ALA A 108 4.19 -7.31 -8.43
C ALA A 108 3.87 -8.78 -8.13
N ALA A 109 4.90 -9.56 -7.79
CA ALA A 109 4.72 -10.91 -7.25
C ALA A 109 4.55 -10.80 -5.74
N VAL A 110 3.50 -11.42 -5.23
CA VAL A 110 3.08 -11.33 -3.84
C VAL A 110 3.10 -12.71 -3.25
N ASP A 111 3.74 -12.80 -2.10
CA ASP A 111 3.87 -14.02 -1.31
C ASP A 111 3.38 -13.74 0.10
N VAL A 112 2.42 -14.51 0.57
CA VAL A 112 1.83 -14.39 1.90
C VAL A 112 2.09 -15.68 2.64
N GLU A 113 2.83 -15.56 3.74
CA GLU A 113 3.24 -16.66 4.61
C GLU A 113 2.60 -16.47 6.00
N ASP A 114 2.42 -17.56 6.74
CA ASP A 114 2.27 -17.46 8.19
C ASP A 114 3.61 -17.11 8.87
N GLN A 115 3.61 -16.83 10.17
CA GLN A 115 4.86 -16.54 10.90
C GLN A 115 5.83 -17.73 11.02
N ASN A 116 5.39 -18.95 10.67
CA ASN A 116 6.26 -20.14 10.63
C ASN A 116 6.90 -20.33 9.25
N GLY A 117 6.58 -19.48 8.26
CA GLY A 117 7.06 -19.60 6.88
C GLY A 117 6.27 -20.57 6.02
N ASN A 118 5.07 -20.97 6.43
CA ASN A 118 4.19 -21.75 5.58
C ASN A 118 3.49 -20.83 4.57
N GLU A 119 3.59 -21.15 3.28
CA GLU A 119 2.89 -20.41 2.22
C GLU A 119 1.37 -20.53 2.41
N ILE A 120 0.71 -19.38 2.44
CA ILE A 120 -0.75 -19.25 2.47
C ILE A 120 -1.27 -18.95 1.06
N THR A 121 -0.59 -18.02 0.37
CA THR A 121 -0.85 -17.78 -1.04
C THR A 121 0.36 -17.15 -1.72
N ASN A 122 0.50 -17.44 -3.02
CA ASN A 122 1.37 -16.72 -3.92
C ASN A 122 0.59 -16.29 -5.16
N TYR A 123 0.71 -15.03 -5.56
CA TYR A 123 0.06 -14.54 -6.77
C TYR A 123 0.78 -13.36 -7.42
N LEU A 124 0.52 -13.17 -8.72
CA LEU A 124 0.93 -11.98 -9.46
C LEU A 124 -0.24 -10.99 -9.52
N THR A 125 0.02 -9.71 -9.26
CA THR A 125 -0.90 -8.59 -9.51
C THR A 125 -0.25 -7.61 -10.48
N CYS A 126 -1.00 -7.09 -11.45
CA CYS A 126 -0.47 -6.22 -12.52
C CYS A 126 -1.32 -4.94 -12.63
N SER A 127 -1.41 -4.37 -13.84
CA SER A 127 -2.23 -3.20 -14.20
C SER A 127 -3.57 -3.17 -13.46
N SER A 128 -4.32 -4.26 -13.52
CA SER A 128 -5.51 -4.49 -12.70
C SER A 128 -5.12 -5.04 -11.32
N ALA A 129 -5.36 -4.25 -10.27
CA ALA A 129 -5.12 -4.71 -8.90
C ALA A 129 -5.97 -5.95 -8.62
N LYS A 130 -5.30 -7.03 -8.24
CA LYS A 130 -5.95 -8.15 -7.58
C LYS A 130 -6.08 -7.81 -6.09
N TRP A 131 -7.31 -7.84 -5.60
CA TRP A 131 -7.57 -7.76 -4.16
C TRP A 131 -7.39 -9.13 -3.52
N TYR A 132 -6.60 -9.18 -2.45
CA TYR A 132 -6.50 -10.36 -1.60
C TYR A 132 -7.15 -10.09 -0.24
N ASP A 133 -7.86 -11.08 0.29
CA ASP A 133 -8.54 -10.99 1.57
C ASP A 133 -7.73 -11.72 2.64
N LEU A 134 -7.08 -10.94 3.51
CA LEU A 134 -6.24 -11.43 4.58
C LEU A 134 -7.12 -11.69 5.82
N LYS A 135 -7.36 -12.97 6.12
CA LYS A 135 -8.22 -13.39 7.24
C LYS A 135 -7.49 -13.27 8.58
N ALA A 136 -8.19 -12.98 9.67
CA ALA A 136 -7.62 -13.05 11.02
C ALA A 136 -7.31 -14.48 11.45
#